data_AF-A0A7I7NZA3-F1
#
_entry.id   AF-A0A7I7NZA3-F1
#
_cell.length_a   1.000
_cell.length_b   1.000
_cell.length_c   1.000
_cell.angle_alpha   90.00
_cell.angle_beta   90.00
_cell.angle_gamma   90.00
#
_symmetry.space_group_name_H-M   'P 1'
#
loop_
_entity.id
_entity.type
_entity.pdbx_description
1 polymer ?
#
loop_
_entity_poly.entity_id
_entity_poly.type
_entity_poly.pdbx_seq_one_letter_code
_entity_poly.pdbx_strand_id
1 'polypeptide(L)' 'MLRGWFMAGAIAVGIAVAPPAQAAPSTTTTTSPTTGASVYYPNCKAACADGVAPIYRGQPGYRPGLDRDGDGIACEVCH' A
#
# COMPACT_ATOMS: atom_id res chain seq x y z
N MET A 1 18.68 4.76 71.21
CA MET A 1 17.30 4.98 70.70
C MET A 1 17.37 5.37 69.23
N LEU A 2 16.34 5.00 68.46
CA LEU A 2 16.03 5.29 67.05
C LEU A 2 16.57 4.30 65.98
N ARG A 3 15.72 3.28 65.74
CA ARG A 3 15.14 2.87 64.45
C ARG A 3 16.19 2.58 63.35
N GLY A 4 16.61 1.33 63.11
CA GLY A 4 15.74 0.23 62.70
C GLY A 4 15.45 0.29 61.20
N TRP A 5 16.49 0.26 60.37
CA TRP A 5 16.39 0.03 58.92
C TRP A 5 16.61 -1.47 58.65
N PHE A 6 15.51 -2.19 58.75
CA PHE A 6 15.30 -3.54 58.23
C PHE A 6 14.39 -3.35 57.01
N MET A 7 14.52 -4.00 55.85
CA MET A 7 15.30 -5.12 55.39
C MET A 7 15.26 -5.03 53.84
N ALA A 8 16.35 -5.39 53.18
CA ALA A 8 16.47 -6.56 52.29
C ALA A 8 15.59 -6.56 51.03
N GLY A 9 16.22 -6.77 49.87
CA GLY A 9 15.49 -7.18 48.68
C GLY A 9 16.23 -7.07 47.35
N ALA A 10 17.50 -7.47 47.28
CA ALA A 10 18.10 -7.81 45.99
C ALA A 10 17.71 -9.24 45.64
N ILE A 11 16.73 -9.42 44.76
CA ILE A 11 16.54 -10.65 44.00
C ILE A 11 16.43 -10.25 42.54
N ALA A 12 17.57 -10.31 41.85
CA ALA A 12 17.64 -10.37 40.41
C ALA A 12 17.28 -11.80 39.98
N VAL A 13 16.07 -12.00 39.45
CA VAL A 13 15.73 -13.18 38.65
C VAL A 13 15.42 -12.69 37.25
N GLY A 14 16.36 -12.94 36.35
CA GLY A 14 16.21 -12.68 34.93
C GLY A 14 15.13 -13.60 34.34
N ILE A 15 14.18 -12.99 33.64
CA ILE A 15 13.27 -13.69 32.74
C ILE A 15 13.66 -13.24 31.33
N ALA A 16 14.34 -14.13 30.61
CA ALA A 16 14.56 -13.98 29.18
C ALA A 16 13.21 -14.13 28.47
N VAL A 17 12.60 -13.02 28.07
CA VAL A 17 11.45 -13.02 27.16
C VAL A 17 11.97 -12.83 25.75
N ALA A 18 11.71 -13.83 24.90
CA ALA A 18 12.07 -13.88 23.49
C ALA A 18 11.61 -12.62 22.73
N PRO A 19 12.29 -12.21 21.64
CA PRO A 19 11.81 -11.13 20.79
C PRO A 19 10.41 -11.50 20.25
N PRO A 20 9.50 -10.53 20.09
CA PRO A 20 8.25 -10.79 19.40
C PRO A 20 8.57 -11.35 18.02
N ALA A 21 8.02 -12.52 17.71
CA ALA A 21 8.00 -13.07 16.36
C ALA A 21 7.52 -11.95 15.42
N GLN A 22 8.33 -11.65 14.41
CA GLN A 22 7.93 -10.73 13.37
C GLN A 22 6.66 -11.28 12.75
N ALA A 23 5.56 -10.53 12.88
CA ALA A 23 4.39 -10.75 12.06
C ALA A 23 4.87 -10.72 10.60
N ALA A 24 4.82 -11.87 9.95
CA ALA A 24 5.02 -11.95 8.51
C ALA A 24 4.04 -10.96 7.87
N PRO A 25 4.46 -10.18 6.86
CA PRO A 25 3.55 -9.29 6.17
C PRO A 25 2.40 -10.13 5.63
N SER A 26 1.19 -9.87 6.12
CA SER A 26 -0.03 -10.36 5.51
C SER A 26 0.02 -9.95 4.05
N THR A 27 0.12 -10.93 3.15
CA THR A 27 -0.16 -10.74 1.74
C THR A 27 -1.63 -10.34 1.67
N THR A 28 -1.89 -9.04 1.73
CA THR A 28 -3.11 -8.47 1.21
C THR A 28 -3.16 -8.97 -0.22
N THR A 29 -3.95 -10.03 -0.43
CA THR A 29 -4.40 -10.40 -1.76
C THR A 29 -5.25 -9.22 -2.17
N THR A 30 -4.60 -8.21 -2.74
CA THR A 30 -5.24 -7.18 -3.52
C THR A 30 -6.04 -7.95 -4.54
N THR A 31 -7.35 -8.05 -4.30
CA THR A 31 -8.32 -8.52 -5.26
C THR A 31 -8.07 -7.65 -6.48
N SER A 32 -7.29 -8.13 -7.44
CA SER A 32 -7.05 -7.41 -8.67
C SER A 32 -8.42 -7.30 -9.30
N PRO A 33 -9.03 -6.10 -9.39
CA PRO A 33 -10.31 -6.00 -10.03
C PRO A 33 -10.08 -6.44 -11.47
N THR A 34 -10.62 -7.61 -11.82
CA THR A 34 -10.74 -8.04 -13.21
C THR A 34 -11.85 -7.20 -13.85
N THR A 35 -11.62 -5.89 -13.88
CA THR A 35 -12.55 -4.86 -14.35
C THR A 35 -11.78 -3.73 -15.03
N GLY A 36 -10.63 -4.04 -15.66
CA GLY A 36 -10.05 -3.14 -16.65
C GLY A 36 -10.85 -3.11 -17.97
N ALA A 37 -11.83 -4.00 -18.13
CA ALA A 37 -12.46 -4.31 -19.40
C ALA A 37 -13.82 -3.62 -19.65
N SER A 38 -14.40 -2.89 -18.70
CA SER A 38 -15.73 -2.30 -18.90
C SER A 38 -15.73 -0.95 -19.61
N VAL A 39 -14.61 -0.21 -19.58
CA VAL A 39 -14.49 1.11 -20.20
C VAL A 39 -13.39 1.06 -21.26
N TYR A 40 -13.68 1.51 -22.47
CA TYR A 40 -12.75 1.53 -23.60
C TYR A 40 -12.65 2.94 -24.18
N TYR A 41 -11.43 3.47 -24.26
CA TYR A 41 -11.15 4.72 -24.94
C TYR A 41 -10.32 4.46 -26.21
N PRO A 42 -10.75 4.95 -27.39
CA PRO A 42 -9.98 4.78 -28.62
C PRO A 42 -8.70 5.62 -28.64
N ASN A 43 -8.66 6.71 -27.90
CA ASN A 43 -7.51 7.62 -27.77
C ASN A 43 -7.66 8.50 -26.52
N CYS A 44 -6.58 9.20 -26.17
CA CYS A 44 -6.57 10.10 -25.01
C CYS A 44 -7.53 11.28 -25.14
N LYS A 45 -7.83 11.74 -26.35
CA LYS A 45 -8.83 12.81 -26.57
C LYS A 45 -10.22 12.40 -26.09
N ALA A 46 -10.62 11.14 -26.27
CA ALA A 46 -11.89 10.63 -25.74
C ALA A 46 -11.89 10.59 -24.20
N ALA A 47 -10.84 10.03 -23.61
CA ALA A 47 -10.68 9.99 -22.15
C ALA A 47 -10.67 11.39 -21.51
N CYS A 48 -10.02 12.35 -22.16
CA CYS A 48 -9.98 13.75 -21.71
C CYS A 48 -11.31 14.47 -21.91
N ALA A 49 -12.05 14.19 -22.99
CA ALA A 49 -13.39 14.74 -23.20
C ALA A 49 -14.36 14.28 -22.11
N ASP A 50 -14.17 13.06 -21.59
CA ASP A 50 -14.94 12.50 -20.48
C ASP A 50 -14.37 12.90 -19.09
N GLY A 51 -13.26 13.65 -19.05
CA GLY A 51 -12.65 14.15 -17.82
C GLY A 51 -12.03 13.06 -16.93
N VAL A 52 -11.72 11.89 -17.48
CA VAL A 52 -11.16 10.75 -16.72
C VAL A 52 -9.63 10.64 -16.80
N ALA A 53 -8.99 11.45 -17.64
CA ALA A 53 -7.53 11.47 -17.75
C ALA A 53 -6.91 12.34 -16.63
N PRO A 54 -5.74 11.96 -16.08
CA PRO A 54 -4.93 10.78 -16.41
C PRO A 54 -5.52 9.46 -15.91
N ILE A 55 -5.34 8.37 -16.69
CA ILE A 55 -5.82 7.03 -16.36
C ILE A 55 -4.67 6.15 -15.86
N TYR A 56 -4.77 5.63 -14.64
CA TYR A 56 -3.71 4.84 -14.02
C TYR A 56 -3.83 3.33 -14.30
N ARG A 57 -2.70 2.61 -14.32
CA ARG A 57 -2.65 1.14 -14.38
C ARG A 57 -3.62 0.52 -13.36
N GLY A 58 -4.51 -0.35 -13.84
CA GLY A 58 -5.54 -1.01 -13.03
C GLY A 58 -6.86 -0.25 -12.90
N GLN A 59 -6.95 0.99 -13.40
CA GLN A 59 -8.23 1.68 -13.54
C GLN A 59 -9.00 1.22 -14.78
N PRO A 60 -10.34 1.26 -14.75
CA PRO A 60 -11.16 1.09 -15.94
C PRO A 60 -10.75 2.08 -17.04
N GLY A 61 -10.60 1.60 -18.27
CA GLY A 61 -10.14 2.43 -19.38
C GLY A 61 -8.62 2.45 -19.58
N TYR A 62 -7.83 1.97 -18.61
CA TYR A 62 -6.38 1.85 -18.82
C TYR A 62 -6.09 0.77 -19.85
N ARG A 63 -5.29 1.12 -20.85
CA ARG A 63 -4.73 0.16 -21.80
C ARG A 63 -3.30 0.59 -22.14
N PRO A 64 -2.36 -0.35 -22.30
CA PRO A 64 -0.97 -0.03 -22.68
C PRO A 64 -0.84 0.77 -23.97
N GLY A 65 -1.83 0.70 -24.88
CA GLY A 65 -1.83 1.52 -26.11
C GLY A 65 -2.13 3.01 -25.90
N LEU A 66 -2.62 3.40 -24.72
CA LEU A 66 -2.87 4.81 -24.33
C LEU A 66 -1.71 5.39 -23.49
N ASP A 67 -0.82 4.53 -23.02
CA ASP A 67 0.35 4.83 -22.20
C ASP A 67 1.59 4.71 -23.11
N ARG A 68 2.01 5.84 -23.69
CA ARG A 68 2.97 5.84 -24.80
C ARG A 68 4.39 5.51 -24.34
N ASP A 69 4.72 5.90 -23.12
CA ASP A 69 6.02 5.73 -22.48
C ASP A 69 6.06 4.53 -21.52
N GLY A 70 4.90 4.00 -21.13
CA GLY A 70 4.79 2.73 -20.41
C GLY A 70 5.03 2.86 -18.91
N ASP A 71 4.93 4.06 -18.36
CA ASP A 71 5.18 4.38 -16.96
C ASP A 71 4.00 3.96 -16.05
N GLY A 72 2.83 3.72 -16.65
CA GLY A 72 1.62 3.29 -15.99
C GLY A 72 0.57 4.38 -15.82
N ILE A 73 0.79 5.53 -16.43
CA ILE A 73 -0.12 6.66 -16.45
C ILE A 73 -0.47 6.92 -17.93
N ALA A 74 -1.63 6.43 -18.35
CA ALA A 74 -2.15 6.74 -19.67
C ALA A 74 -2.72 8.17 -19.71
N CYS A 75 -2.54 8.85 -20.85
CA CYS A 75 -3.15 10.15 -21.11
C CYS A 75 -2.78 11.26 -20.12
N GLU A 76 -1.53 11.29 -19.65
CA GLU A 76 -0.98 12.34 -18.77
C GLU A 76 -1.20 13.75 -19.32
N VAL A 77 -1.08 13.90 -20.64
CA VAL A 77 -1.25 15.16 -21.35
C VAL A 77 -2.44 15.03 -22.30
N CYS A 78 -3.50 15.76 -21.97
CA CYS A 78 -4.69 15.90 -22.79
C CYS A 78 -4.45 16.82 -23.99
N HIS A 79 -3.80 16.31 -25.03
CA HIS A 79 -3.64 17.00 -26.31
C HIS A 79 -4.06 16.11 -27.49
#